data_AF-A0A371F0F2-F1
#
_entry.id   AF-A0A371F0F2-F1
#
_cell.length_a   1.000
_cell.length_b   1.000
_cell.length_c   1.000
_cell.angle_alpha   90.00
_cell.angle_beta   90.00
_cell.angle_gamma   90.00
#
_symmetry.space_group_name_H-M   'P 1'
#
loop_
_entity.id
_entity.type
_entity.pdbx_description
1 polymer ?
#
loop_
_entity_poly.entity_id
_entity_poly.type
_entity_poly.pdbx_seq_one_letter_code
_entity_poly.pdbx_strand_id
1 'polypeptide(L)'
;MAFDQAGKERNLQLQELEELCLEAYENSWIYKQKILRKEFQVGLKVLLFTSRLKLIVGKLRSRWYGPFVITNVFPYGVVELKDEITNNTF
;
A
#
# COMPACT_ATOMS: atom_id res chain seq x y z
N MET A 1 2.84 48.26 16.24
CA MET A 1 4.03 47.71 15.55
C MET A 1 4.42 46.30 16.01
N ALA A 2 4.04 45.81 17.21
CA ALA A 2 4.32 44.42 17.62
C ALA A 2 3.34 43.37 17.05
N PHE A 3 2.07 43.74 16.82
CA PHE A 3 1.04 42.85 16.29
C PHE A 3 1.30 42.42 14.83
N ASP A 4 1.90 43.29 14.01
CA ASP A 4 2.23 42.99 12.62
C ASP A 4 3.36 41.95 12.52
N GLN A 5 4.30 41.96 13.47
CA GLN A 5 5.39 40.99 13.55
C GLN A 5 4.85 39.60 13.91
N ALA A 6 3.98 39.53 14.93
CA ALA A 6 3.32 38.29 15.34
C ALA A 6 2.39 37.71 14.26
N GLY A 7 1.83 38.56 13.38
CA GLY A 7 1.06 38.13 12.21
C GLY A 7 1.93 37.50 11.13
N LYS A 8 3.07 38.13 10.82
CA LYS A 8 4.05 37.60 9.86
C LYS A 8 4.63 36.26 10.29
N GLU A 9 4.94 36.12 11.58
CA GLU A 9 5.50 34.88 12.13
C GLU A 9 4.50 33.72 12.09
N ARG A 10 3.22 33.98 12.39
CA ARG A 10 2.15 32.98 12.20
C ARG A 10 1.97 32.57 10.74
N ASN A 11 2.05 33.52 9.80
CA ASN A 11 1.94 33.19 8.37
C ASN A 11 3.12 32.33 7.89
N LEU A 12 4.33 32.60 8.37
CA LEU A 12 5.50 31.78 8.07
C LEU A 12 5.31 30.34 8.57
N GLN A 13 4.87 30.17 9.82
CA GLN A 13 4.59 28.86 10.40
C GLN A 13 3.50 28.08 9.63
N LEU A 14 2.49 28.78 9.10
CA LEU A 14 1.45 28.15 8.29
C LEU A 14 1.98 27.67 6.94
N GLN A 15 2.86 28.43 6.29
CA GLN A 15 3.51 28.00 5.05
C GLN A 15 4.42 26.78 5.29
N GLU A 16 5.19 26.77 6.36
CA GLU A 16 6.03 25.62 6.73
C GLU A 16 5.19 24.35 6.95
N LEU A 17 4.03 24.47 7.61
CA LEU A 17 3.10 23.34 7.79
C LEU A 17 2.51 22.84 6.47
N GLU A 18 2.16 23.75 5.56
CA GLU A 18 1.62 23.41 4.25
C GLU A 18 2.67 22.67 3.40
N GLU A 19 3.92 23.13 3.42
CA GLU A 19 5.04 22.45 2.75
C GLU A 19 5.27 21.04 3.29
N LEU A 20 5.28 20.87 4.62
CA LEU A 20 5.40 19.55 5.25
C LEU A 20 4.25 18.61 4.85
N CYS A 21 3.03 19.14 4.72
CA CYS A 21 1.88 18.36 4.28
C CYS A 21 1.98 17.94 2.82
N LEU A 22 2.43 18.84 1.95
CA LEU A 22 2.65 18.55 0.53
C LEU A 22 3.76 17.50 0.36
N GLU A 23 4.88 17.67 1.06
CA GLU A 23 5.99 16.72 1.03
C GLU A 23 5.54 15.33 1.52
N ALA A 24 4.78 15.25 2.61
CA ALA A 24 4.23 14.00 3.11
C ALA A 24 3.30 13.33 2.09
N TYR A 25 2.48 14.11 1.38
CA TYR A 25 1.58 13.60 0.34
C TYR A 25 2.35 13.07 -0.87
N GLU A 26 3.34 13.81 -1.36
CA GLU A 26 4.22 13.38 -2.44
C GLU A 26 4.97 12.10 -2.08
N ASN A 27 5.55 12.06 -0.88
CA ASN A 27 6.24 10.87 -0.36
C ASN A 27 5.28 9.65 -0.26
N SER A 28 4.05 9.87 0.20
CA SER A 28 3.01 8.83 0.24
C SER A 28 2.66 8.32 -1.16
N TRP A 29 2.53 9.21 -2.13
CA TRP A 29 2.24 8.88 -3.51
C TRP A 29 3.37 8.07 -4.16
N ILE A 30 4.63 8.48 -3.95
CA ILE A 30 5.82 7.75 -4.41
C ILE A 30 5.86 6.34 -3.82
N TYR A 31 5.56 6.20 -2.53
CA TYR A 31 5.54 4.89 -1.86
C TYR A 31 4.44 3.97 -2.43
N LYS A 32 3.23 4.49 -2.63
CA LYS A 32 2.11 3.75 -3.25
C LYS A 32 2.42 3.34 -4.69
N GLN A 33 3.07 4.22 -5.47
CA GLN A 33 3.53 3.92 -6.83
C GLN A 33 4.52 2.74 -6.87
N LYS A 34 5.45 2.65 -5.91
CA LYS A 34 6.41 1.54 -5.83
C LYS A 34 5.73 0.20 -5.51
N ILE A 35 4.66 0.20 -4.72
CA ILE A 35 3.90 -1.01 -4.37
C ILE A 35 3.09 -1.53 -5.56
N LEU A 36 2.52 -0.64 -6.38
CA LEU A 36 1.64 -0.99 -7.49
C LEU A 36 2.34 -1.67 -8.69
N ARG A 37 3.68 -1.61 -8.77
CA ARG A 37 4.44 -1.99 -9.99
C ARG A 37 5.10 -3.37 -9.94
N LYS A 38 4.58 -4.34 -9.17
CA LYS A 38 5.08 -5.70 -9.31
C LYS A 38 4.41 -6.36 -10.51
N GLU A 39 5.13 -6.43 -11.63
CA GLU A 39 4.66 -7.14 -12.82
C GLU A 39 4.63 -8.64 -12.54
N PHE A 40 3.45 -9.22 -12.65
CA PHE A 40 3.25 -10.65 -12.53
C PHE A 40 3.33 -11.28 -13.93
N GLN A 41 4.09 -12.36 -14.04
CA GLN A 41 4.16 -13.18 -15.24
C GLN A 41 3.52 -14.54 -14.96
N VAL A 42 2.86 -15.09 -15.99
CA VAL A 42 2.31 -16.45 -15.95
C VAL A 42 3.45 -17.46 -15.69
N GLY A 43 3.20 -18.40 -14.78
CA GLY A 43 4.17 -19.42 -14.37
C GLY A 43 5.04 -19.05 -13.16
N LEU A 44 4.97 -17.82 -12.65
CA LEU A 44 5.67 -17.45 -11.43
C LEU A 44 5.04 -18.11 -10.20
N LYS A 45 5.89 -18.56 -9.26
CA LYS A 45 5.48 -19.02 -7.94
C LYS A 45 5.38 -17.85 -6.97
N VAL A 46 4.23 -17.70 -6.33
CA VAL A 46 3.94 -16.62 -5.37
C VAL A 46 3.32 -17.18 -4.10
N LEU A 47 3.48 -16.44 -2.99
CA LEU A 47 2.82 -16.77 -1.72
C LEU A 47 1.56 -15.92 -1.58
N LEU A 48 0.46 -16.54 -1.12
CA LEU A 48 -0.78 -15.82 -0.88
C LEU A 48 -0.76 -15.19 0.51
N PHE A 49 -0.78 -13.86 0.56
CA PHE A 49 -0.96 -13.13 1.80
C PHE A 49 -2.44 -13.02 2.17
N THR A 50 -2.77 -13.35 3.41
CA THR A 50 -4.11 -13.15 3.96
C THR A 50 -4.03 -12.32 5.23
N SER A 51 -4.69 -11.16 5.22
CA SER A 51 -4.95 -10.35 6.41
C SER A 51 -6.42 -10.51 6.77
N ARG A 52 -6.71 -11.32 7.79
CA ARG A 52 -8.07 -11.40 8.34
C ARG A 52 -8.18 -10.37 9.46
N LEU A 53 -8.71 -9.20 9.13
CA LEU A 53 -9.15 -8.22 10.12
C LEU A 53 -10.39 -8.77 10.83
N LYS A 54 -10.24 -9.17 12.10
CA LYS A 54 -11.38 -9.36 12.98
C LYS A 54 -11.65 -8.02 13.67
N LEU A 55 -12.88 -7.52 13.59
CA LEU A 55 -13.33 -6.27 14.23
C LEU A 55 -13.30 -6.31 15.77
N ILE A 56 -12.82 -7.41 16.37
CA ILE A 56 -12.72 -7.62 17.82
C ILE A 56 -11.25 -7.52 18.24
N VAL A 57 -11.03 -6.76 19.32
CA VAL A 57 -9.75 -6.34 19.90
C VAL A 57 -8.86 -7.54 20.26
N GLY A 58 -7.65 -7.61 19.69
CA GLY A 58 -6.62 -8.52 20.19
C GLY A 58 -5.40 -8.73 19.29
N LYS A 59 -5.59 -8.99 17.98
CA LYS A 59 -4.47 -9.07 17.01
C LYS A 59 -4.96 -9.24 15.58
N LEU A 60 -4.34 -8.50 14.67
CA LEU A 60 -4.42 -8.78 13.23
C LEU A 60 -3.69 -10.11 12.97
N ARG A 61 -4.39 -11.12 12.42
CA ARG A 61 -3.75 -12.37 11.99
C ARG A 61 -3.36 -12.23 10.53
N SER A 62 -2.10 -11.87 10.30
CA SER A 62 -1.46 -11.93 8.99
C SER A 62 -0.86 -13.33 8.80
N ARG A 63 -1.24 -14.01 7.71
CA ARG A 63 -0.67 -15.32 7.36
C ARG A 63 -0.27 -15.34 5.89
N TRP A 64 0.88 -15.92 5.63
CA TRP A 64 1.31 -16.31 4.28
C TRP A 64 0.95 -17.78 4.08
N TYR A 65 0.22 -18.06 3.01
CA TYR A 65 -0.07 -19.42 2.54
C TYR A 65 0.88 -19.79 1.42
N GLY A 66 1.00 -21.10 1.17
CA GLY A 66 2.07 -21.76 0.42
C GLY A 66 2.32 -21.28 -1.02
N PRO A 67 3.16 -21.99 -1.77
CA PRO A 67 3.52 -21.60 -3.13
C PRO A 67 2.35 -21.88 -4.08
N PHE A 68 1.85 -20.83 -4.72
CA PHE A 68 0.85 -20.89 -5.78
C PHE A 68 1.49 -20.51 -7.11
N VAL A 69 1.02 -21.08 -8.21
CA VAL A 69 1.47 -20.71 -9.55
C VAL A 69 0.47 -19.74 -10.17
N ILE A 70 0.97 -18.67 -10.76
CA ILE A 70 0.14 -17.74 -11.52
C ILE A 70 -0.24 -18.37 -12.86
N THR A 71 -1.54 -18.49 -13.11
CA THR A 71 -2.06 -19.05 -14.36
C THR A 71 -2.46 -17.97 -15.36
N ASN A 72 -3.10 -16.90 -14.89
CA ASN A 72 -3.52 -15.78 -15.71
C ASN A 72 -3.27 -14.45 -14.98
N VAL A 73 -2.98 -13.40 -15.75
CA VAL A 73 -2.82 -12.03 -15.27
C VAL A 73 -3.75 -11.13 -16.07
N PHE A 74 -4.68 -10.47 -15.39
CA PHE A 74 -5.66 -9.59 -16.01
C PHE A 74 -5.12 -8.16 -16.12
N PRO A 75 -5.56 -7.38 -17.12
CA PRO A 75 -5.09 -5.99 -17.33
C PRO A 75 -5.38 -5.06 -16.14
N TYR A 76 -6.34 -5.40 -15.28
CA TYR A 76 -6.68 -4.66 -14.07
C TYR A 76 -5.85 -5.04 -12.84
N GLY A 77 -4.80 -5.86 -13.00
CA GLY A 77 -3.90 -6.28 -11.91
C GLY A 77 -4.43 -7.43 -11.05
N VAL A 78 -5.58 -8.01 -11.40
CA VAL A 78 -6.06 -9.26 -10.80
C VAL A 78 -5.22 -10.41 -11.36
N VAL A 79 -4.88 -11.37 -10.49
CA VAL A 79 -4.05 -12.52 -10.85
C VAL A 79 -4.77 -13.79 -10.40
N GLU A 80 -4.87 -14.76 -11.30
CA GLU A 80 -5.46 -16.06 -11.02
C GLU A 80 -4.39 -17.04 -10.56
N LEU A 81 -4.61 -17.63 -9.38
CA LEU A 81 -3.64 -18.50 -8.72
C LEU A 81 -4.11 -19.94 -8.77
N LYS A 82 -3.19 -20.86 -9.03
CA LYS A 82 -3.45 -22.31 -8.94
C LYS A 82 -2.55 -22.95 -7.89
N ASP A 83 -3.15 -23.75 -7.03
CA ASP A 83 -2.41 -24.63 -6.12
C ASP A 83 -2.02 -25.91 -6.85
N GLU A 84 -0.72 -26.23 -6.83
CA GLU A 84 -0.18 -27.46 -7.44
C GLU A 84 -0.68 -28.71 -6.69
N ILE A 85 -0.99 -28.59 -5.39
CA ILE A 85 -1.32 -29.74 -4.53
C ILE A 85 -2.81 -30.07 -4.61
N THR A 86 -3.66 -29.05 -4.48
CA THR A 86 -5.11 -29.25 -4.43
C THR A 86 -5.79 -29.10 -5.79
N ASN A 87 -5.06 -28.70 -6.83
CA ASN A 87 -5.58 -28.32 -8.15
C ASN A 87 -6.66 -27.24 -8.12
N ASN A 88 -6.85 -26.56 -6.97
CA ASN A 88 -7.82 -25.50 -6.81
C ASN A 88 -7.28 -24.19 -7.38
N THR A 89 -8.20 -23.40 -7.94
CA THR A 89 -7.92 -22.06 -8.49
C THR A 89 -8.52 -21.00 -7.59
N PHE A 90 -7.83 -19.86 -7.44
CA PHE A 90 -8.18 -18.74 -6.55
C PHE A 90 -8.11 -17.40 -7.30
#